data_AF-A0A2Z6E378-F1
#
_entry.id   AF-A0A2Z6E378-F1
#
_cell.length_a   1.000
_cell.length_b   1.000
_cell.length_c   1.000
_cell.angle_alpha   90.00
_cell.angle_beta   90.00
_cell.angle_gamma   90.00
#
_symmetry.space_group_name_H-M   'P 1'
#
loop_
_entity.id
_entity.type
_entity.pdbx_description
1 polymer ?
#
loop_
_entity_poly.entity_id
_entity_poly.type
_entity_poly.pdbx_seq_one_letter_code
_entity_poly.pdbx_strand_id
1 'polypeptide(L)' 'MYRMGMVAPTRHEVATLPAAELLPIVIDWIWESPSEPNPNNRQIGELRAILLTRPDVEAPEIQQLLSECSQYIEE' A
#
# COMPACT_ATOMS: atom_id res chain seq x y z
N MET A 1 18.14 9.31 -3.93
CA MET A 1 16.96 10.11 -4.33
C MET A 1 15.92 9.12 -4.79
N TYR A 2 15.09 8.65 -3.86
CA TYR A 2 13.95 7.77 -4.18
C TYR A 2 12.87 8.65 -4.83
N ARG A 3 12.40 8.25 -6.01
CA ARG A 3 11.20 8.83 -6.63
C ARG A 3 10.01 8.36 -5.81
N MET A 4 9.73 9.02 -4.68
CA MET A 4 8.43 8.90 -4.00
C MET A 4 7.35 9.42 -4.94
N GLY A 5 6.34 8.59 -5.20
CA GLY A 5 5.13 8.97 -5.94
C GLY A 5 4.95 8.43 -7.35
N MET A 6 5.72 7.43 -7.82
CA MET A 6 5.58 6.97 -9.23
C MET A 6 5.67 5.45 -9.45
N VAL A 7 5.89 4.62 -8.43
CA VAL A 7 6.10 3.18 -8.64
C VAL A 7 5.33 2.38 -7.60
N ALA A 8 4.61 1.35 -8.07
CA ALA A 8 3.98 0.35 -7.21
C ALA A 8 4.98 -0.20 -6.18
N PRO A 9 4.63 -0.22 -4.88
CA PRO A 9 5.51 -0.78 -3.86
C PRO A 9 5.72 -2.26 -4.12
N THR A 10 6.96 -2.72 -4.03
CA THR A 10 7.27 -4.13 -4.20
C THR A 10 6.76 -4.93 -3.00
N ARG A 11 6.48 -6.22 -3.20
CA ARG A 11 6.05 -7.12 -2.11
C ARG A 11 7.06 -7.16 -0.95
N HIS A 12 8.35 -7.01 -1.25
CA HIS A 12 9.39 -6.96 -0.23
C HIS A 12 9.28 -5.68 0.60
N GLU A 13 9.15 -4.52 -0.04
CA GLU A 13 8.97 -3.23 0.64
C GLU A 13 7.71 -3.22 1.52
N VAL A 14 6.58 -3.74 1.01
CA VAL A 14 5.35 -3.89 1.79
C VAL A 14 5.54 -4.78 3.01
N ALA A 15 6.40 -5.81 2.93
CA ALA A 15 6.63 -6.72 4.04
C ALA A 15 7.65 -6.20 5.07
N THR A 16 8.61 -5.37 4.66
CA THR A 16 9.79 -5.05 5.50
C THR A 16 9.97 -3.59 5.85
N LEU A 17 9.41 -2.64 5.07
CA LEU A 17 9.53 -1.23 5.40
C LEU A 17 8.80 -0.89 6.70
N PRO A 18 9.31 0.04 7.53
CA PRO A 18 8.57 0.57 8.67
C PRO A 18 7.21 1.13 8.24
N ALA A 19 6.17 0.91 9.05
CA ALA A 19 4.80 1.31 8.70
C ALA A 19 4.67 2.80 8.35
N ALA A 20 5.38 3.67 9.09
CA ALA A 20 5.42 5.11 8.85
C ALA A 20 6.07 5.50 7.50
N GLU A 21 7.01 4.71 6.99
CA GLU A 21 7.63 4.92 5.67
C GLU A 21 6.79 4.31 4.55
N LEU A 22 6.13 3.17 4.83
CA LEU A 22 5.29 2.46 3.88
C LEU A 22 4.01 3.22 3.54
N LEU A 23 3.38 3.84 4.55
CA LEU A 23 2.10 4.55 4.43
C LEU A 23 2.07 5.56 3.27
N PRO A 24 2.93 6.59 3.21
CA PRO A 24 2.88 7.58 2.14
C PRO A 24 3.14 6.96 0.75
N ILE A 25 4.00 5.95 0.65
CA ILE A 25 4.30 5.28 -0.64
C ILE A 25 3.05 4.58 -1.18
N VAL A 26 2.33 3.85 -0.33
CA VAL A 26 1.15 3.10 -0.72
C VAL A 26 -0.02 4.03 -1.03
N ILE A 27 -0.24 5.08 -0.23
CA ILE A 27 -1.29 6.09 -0.48
C ILE A 27 -1.07 6.77 -1.83
N ASP A 28 0.15 7.25 -2.08
CA ASP A 28 0.48 7.91 -3.36
C ASP A 28 0.23 6.97 -4.54
N TRP A 29 0.55 5.69 -4.40
CA TRP A 29 0.33 4.68 -5.43
C TRP A 29 -1.15 4.36 -5.67
N ILE A 30 -1.97 4.28 -4.61
CA ILE A 30 -3.39 3.94 -4.72
C ILE A 30 -4.20 5.10 -5.31
N TRP A 31 -4.00 6.32 -4.80
CA TRP A 31 -4.91 7.44 -5.04
C TRP A 31 -4.34 8.57 -5.91
N GLU A 32 -3.02 8.77 -5.89
CA GLU A 32 -2.38 9.98 -6.42
C GLU A 32 -1.56 9.74 -7.69
N SER A 33 -1.79 8.64 -8.43
CA SER A 33 -1.04 8.33 -9.66
C SER A 33 -1.73 8.88 -10.93
N PRO A 34 -1.28 10.01 -11.50
CA PRO A 34 -1.84 10.56 -12.74
C PRO A 34 -1.28 9.91 -14.02
N SER A 35 -0.25 9.05 -13.92
CA SER A 35 0.56 8.61 -15.07
C SER A 35 0.83 7.11 -15.18
N GLU A 36 0.66 6.32 -14.11
CA GLU A 36 0.62 4.84 -14.20
C GLU A 36 -0.84 4.36 -14.24
N PRO A 37 -1.14 3.16 -14.77
CA PRO A 37 -2.45 2.57 -14.56
C PRO A 37 -2.71 2.41 -13.05
N ASN A 38 -3.84 2.93 -12.58
CA ASN A 38 -4.32 2.68 -11.22
C ASN A 38 -4.23 1.18 -10.89
N PRO A 39 -3.90 0.81 -9.64
CA PRO A 39 -3.82 -0.59 -9.26
C PRO A 39 -5.15 -1.31 -9.52
N ASN A 40 -5.11 -2.53 -10.02
CA ASN A 40 -6.34 -3.33 -10.13
C ASN A 40 -6.67 -4.03 -8.79
N ASN A 41 -7.90 -4.51 -8.65
CA ASN A 41 -8.36 -5.17 -7.40
C ASN A 41 -7.51 -6.38 -7.02
N ARG A 42 -6.87 -7.06 -7.98
CA ARG A 42 -5.93 -8.15 -7.69
C ARG A 42 -4.66 -7.62 -7.01
N GLN A 43 -4.08 -6.53 -7.50
CA GLN A 43 -2.89 -5.91 -6.90
C GLN A 43 -3.18 -5.41 -5.48
N ILE A 44 -4.34 -4.78 -5.26
CA ILE A 44 -4.77 -4.36 -3.92
C ILE A 44 -5.04 -5.54 -3.00
N GLY A 45 -5.63 -6.62 -3.52
CA GLY A 45 -5.80 -7.87 -2.77
C GLY A 45 -4.47 -8.48 -2.33
N GLU A 46 -3.45 -8.48 -3.21
CA GLU A 46 -2.10 -8.94 -2.89
C GLU A 46 -1.41 -8.05 -1.85
N LEU A 47 -1.53 -6.72 -1.98
CA LEU A 47 -1.06 -5.76 -0.98
C LEU A 47 -1.66 -6.05 0.40
N ARG A 48 -3.00 -6.13 0.46
CA ARG A 48 -3.74 -6.41 1.70
C ARG A 48 -3.31 -7.74 2.33
N ALA A 49 -3.12 -8.78 1.53
CA ALA A 49 -2.66 -10.07 2.03
C ALA A 49 -1.29 -9.99 2.71
N ILE A 50 -0.35 -9.21 2.16
CA ILE A 50 0.98 -9.02 2.76
C ILE A 50 0.87 -8.20 4.05
N LEU A 51 0.11 -7.11 4.04
CA LEU A 51 -0.10 -6.26 5.23
C LEU A 51 -0.66 -7.06 6.41
N LEU A 52 -1.60 -7.98 6.16
CA LEU A 52 -2.18 -8.86 7.18
C LEU A 52 -1.19 -9.85 7.80
N THR A 53 -0.06 -10.13 7.12
CA THR A 53 0.98 -11.04 7.66
C THR A 53 2.09 -10.33 8.42
N ARG A 54 2.07 -9.00 8.46
CA ARG A 54 3.11 -8.22 9.13
C ARG A 54 3.06 -8.38 10.65
N PRO A 55 4.22 -8.38 11.34
CA PRO A 55 4.25 -8.46 12.80
C PRO A 55 3.69 -7.21 13.50
N ASP A 56 3.71 -6.06 12.81
CA ASP A 56 3.17 -4.78 13.26
C ASP A 56 1.77 -4.50 12.68
N VAL A 57 0.98 -5.54 12.36
CA VAL A 57 -0.34 -5.39 11.73
C VAL A 57 -1.29 -4.49 12.52
N GLU A 58 -1.17 -4.46 13.84
CA GLU A 58 -1.98 -3.61 14.73
C GLU A 58 -1.51 -2.14 14.78
N ALA A 59 -0.41 -1.80 14.12
CA ALA A 59 0.07 -0.42 14.06
C ALA A 59 -0.96 0.48 13.35
N PRO A 60 -1.21 1.71 13.83
CA PRO A 60 -2.20 2.61 13.24
C PRO A 60 -2.02 2.82 11.74
N GLU A 61 -0.78 2.92 11.28
CA GLU A 61 -0.43 3.11 9.88
C GLU A 61 -0.78 1.88 9.03
N ILE A 62 -0.56 0.67 9.53
CA ILE A 62 -0.94 -0.57 8.83
C ILE A 62 -2.46 -0.74 8.81
N GLN A 63 -3.15 -0.44 9.91
CA GLN A 63 -4.61 -0.45 9.96
C GLN A 63 -5.22 0.54 8.98
N GLN A 64 -4.65 1.75 8.86
CA GLN A 64 -5.05 2.70 7.85
C GLN A 64 -4.88 2.12 6.44
N LEU A 65 -3.71 1.57 6.10
CA LEU A 65 -3.48 0.95 4.79
C LEU A 65 -4.47 -0.19 4.48
N LEU A 66 -4.83 -1.01 5.47
CA LEU A 66 -5.84 -2.06 5.31
C LEU A 66 -7.24 -1.48 5.02
N SER A 67 -7.59 -0.37 5.66
CA SER A 67 -8.83 0.36 5.41
C SER A 67 -8.87 0.91 3.97
N GLU A 68 -7.80 1.57 3.54
CA GLU A 68 -7.66 2.13 2.19
C GLU A 68 -7.75 1.03 1.12
N CYS A 69 -7.10 -0.12 1.35
CA CYS A 69 -7.22 -1.29 0.48
C CYS A 69 -8.67 -1.80 0.38
N SER A 70 -9.42 -1.75 1.47
CA SER A 70 -10.81 -2.22 1.50
C SER A 70 -11.72 -1.25 0.77
N GLN A 71 -11.57 0.05 1.00
CA GLN A 71 -12.30 1.10 0.28
C GLN A 71 -12.07 1.01 -1.22
N TYR A 72 -10.82 0.86 -1.67
CA TYR A 72 -10.51 0.77 -3.09
C TYR A 72 -11.18 -0.43 -3.79
N ILE A 73 -11.33 -1.57 -3.11
CA ILE A 73 -11.96 -2.77 -3.69
C ILE A 73 -13.49 -2.61 -3.79
N GLU A 74 -14.08 -1.82 -2.90
CA GLU A 74 -15.53 -1.58 -2.82
C GLU A 74 -16.03 -0.50 -3.79
N GLU A 75 -15.15 0.41 -4.25
CA GLU A 75 -15.43 1.36 -5.35
C GLU A 75 -15.50 0.69 -6.73
#